data_AF-A0A0Q4EJE9-F1
#
_entry.id   AF-A0A0Q4EJE9-F1
#
_cell.length_a   1.000
_cell.length_b   1.000
_cell.length_c   1.000
_cell.angle_alpha   90.00
_cell.angle_beta   90.00
_cell.angle_gamma   90.00
#
_symmetry.space_group_name_H-M   'P 1'
#
loop_
_entity.id
_entity.type
_entity.pdbx_description
1 polymer ?
#
loop_
_entity_poly.entity_id
_entity_poly.type
_entity_poly.pdbx_seq_one_letter_code
_entity_poly.pdbx_strand_id
1 'polypeptide(L)'
;METPIDNTFEGFKVALKNSPDLQKKFQENPVKAVETIVTKNPIETDSWIYRIIVISLGLAILTIVVTLTIMSMKDGDQINAQVITIFTAISSGAIGALAGLLAPSPGKN
;
A
#
# COMPACT_ATOMS: atom_id res chain seq x y z
N MET A 1 -8.42 -19.25 10.47
CA MET A 1 -7.62 -18.68 9.38
C MET A 1 -8.58 -18.38 8.26
N GLU A 2 -8.94 -17.11 8.06
CA GLU A 2 -9.80 -16.70 6.94
C GLU A 2 -8.96 -16.75 5.67
N THR A 3 -9.36 -17.57 4.71
CA THR A 3 -8.69 -17.67 3.41
C THR A 3 -8.91 -16.37 2.65
N PRO A 4 -7.85 -15.66 2.22
CA PRO A 4 -8.00 -14.48 1.39
C PRO A 4 -8.71 -14.90 0.11
N ILE A 5 -9.86 -14.30 -0.17
CA ILE A 5 -10.54 -14.49 -1.46
C ILE A 5 -9.74 -13.66 -2.45
N ASP A 6 -8.78 -14.30 -3.10
CA ASP A 6 -8.17 -13.75 -4.29
C ASP A 6 -9.21 -13.66 -5.39
N ASN A 7 -9.08 -12.67 -6.28
CA ASN A 7 -10.02 -12.38 -7.37
C ASN A 7 -10.03 -13.47 -8.47
N THR A 8 -9.50 -14.65 -8.14
CA THR A 8 -9.34 -15.80 -8.99
C THR A 8 -10.48 -16.79 -8.75
N PHE A 9 -10.82 -17.53 -9.79
CA PHE A 9 -11.81 -18.60 -9.71
C PHE A 9 -11.47 -19.66 -8.63
N GLU A 10 -10.19 -19.91 -8.37
CA GLU A 10 -9.74 -20.84 -7.32
C GLU A 10 -10.06 -20.32 -5.91
N GLY A 11 -9.83 -19.03 -5.64
CA GLY A 11 -10.23 -18.38 -4.38
C GLY A 11 -11.72 -18.47 -4.12
N PHE A 12 -12.51 -18.24 -5.17
CA PHE A 12 -13.96 -18.39 -5.09
C PHE A 12 -14.38 -19.85 -4.78
N LYS A 13 -13.77 -20.86 -5.41
CA LYS A 13 -14.07 -22.28 -5.09
C LYS A 13 -13.77 -22.60 -3.63
N VAL A 14 -12.66 -22.12 -3.10
CA VAL A 14 -12.26 -22.34 -1.70
C VAL A 14 -13.26 -21.66 -0.76
N ALA A 15 -13.64 -20.42 -1.03
CA ALA A 15 -14.64 -19.68 -0.25
C ALA A 15 -16.02 -20.36 -0.29
N LEU A 16 -16.44 -20.85 -1.45
CA LEU A 16 -17.71 -21.57 -1.64
C LEU A 16 -17.71 -22.90 -0.90
N LYS A 17 -16.59 -23.65 -0.92
CA LYS A 17 -16.46 -24.93 -0.22
C LYS A 17 -16.50 -24.77 1.30
N ASN A 18 -15.96 -23.66 1.81
CA ASN A 18 -15.81 -23.43 3.25
C ASN A 18 -16.97 -22.67 3.90
N SER A 19 -17.92 -22.15 3.11
CA SER A 19 -19.01 -21.30 3.62
C SER A 19 -20.40 -21.84 3.22
N PRO A 20 -21.14 -22.47 4.16
CA PRO A 20 -22.49 -23.00 3.91
C PRO A 20 -23.50 -21.93 3.46
N ASP A 21 -23.37 -20.70 3.99
CA ASP A 21 -24.22 -19.57 3.62
C ASP A 21 -24.00 -19.08 2.19
N LEU A 22 -22.75 -19.13 1.71
CA LEU A 22 -22.40 -18.81 0.32
C LEU A 22 -22.96 -19.86 -0.64
N GLN A 23 -22.96 -21.14 -0.25
CA GLN A 23 -23.57 -22.20 -1.06
C GLN A 23 -25.07 -22.00 -1.23
N LYS A 24 -25.79 -21.66 -0.15
CA LYS A 24 -27.23 -21.37 -0.23
C LYS A 24 -27.51 -20.15 -1.12
N LYS A 25 -26.80 -19.05 -0.88
CA LYS A 25 -26.96 -17.82 -1.69
C LYS A 25 -26.62 -18.03 -3.17
N PHE A 26 -25.60 -18.84 -3.45
CA PHE A 26 -25.21 -19.18 -4.83
C PHE A 26 -26.25 -20.08 -5.52
N GLN A 27 -26.88 -21.00 -4.79
CA GLN A 27 -27.97 -21.84 -5.32
C GLN A 27 -29.26 -21.04 -5.57
N GLU A 28 -29.58 -20.10 -4.70
CA GLU A 28 -30.78 -19.25 -4.84
C GLU A 28 -30.62 -18.23 -5.98
N ASN A 29 -29.47 -17.55 -6.06
CA ASN A 29 -29.20 -16.60 -7.13
C ASN A 29 -27.69 -16.46 -7.37
N PRO A 30 -27.13 -17.18 -8.36
CA PRO A 30 -25.69 -17.23 -8.58
C PRO A 30 -25.12 -15.87 -9.00
N VAL A 31 -25.87 -15.07 -9.75
CA VAL A 31 -25.41 -13.75 -10.22
C VAL A 31 -25.25 -12.78 -9.04
N LYS A 32 -26.26 -12.71 -8.17
CA LYS A 32 -26.25 -11.82 -6.99
C LYS A 32 -25.23 -12.25 -5.94
N ALA A 33 -24.99 -13.56 -5.80
CA ALA A 33 -23.99 -14.08 -4.87
C ALA A 33 -22.57 -13.67 -5.26
N VAL A 34 -22.25 -13.64 -6.56
CA VAL A 34 -20.93 -13.25 -7.06
C VAL A 34 -20.69 -11.75 -6.91
N GLU A 35 -21.71 -10.90 -7.07
CA GLU A 35 -21.60 -9.44 -6.84
C GLU A 35 -21.11 -9.11 -5.42
N THR A 36 -21.58 -9.83 -4.40
CA THR A 36 -21.14 -9.62 -3.01
C THR A 36 -19.71 -10.08 -2.71
N ILE A 37 -19.08 -10.83 -3.61
CA ILE A 37 -17.74 -11.41 -3.39
C ILE A 37 -16.65 -10.54 -4.03
N VAL A 38 -16.96 -9.81 -5.09
CA VAL A 38 -16.01 -8.97 -5.84
C VAL A 38 -15.46 -7.79 -5.01
N THR A 39 -16.08 -7.44 -3.88
CA THR A 39 -15.80 -6.19 -3.17
C THR A 39 -14.84 -6.28 -1.98
N LYS A 40 -14.19 -7.41 -1.71
CA LYS A 40 -13.27 -7.51 -0.54
C LYS A 40 -11.83 -7.77 -0.97
N ASN A 41 -11.24 -6.79 -1.66
CA ASN A 41 -9.79 -6.72 -1.81
C ASN A 41 -9.17 -6.58 -0.41
N PRO A 42 -8.32 -7.52 0.06
CA PRO A 42 -7.67 -7.40 1.37
C PRO A 42 -6.74 -6.17 1.43
N ILE A 43 -6.25 -5.68 0.29
CA ILE A 43 -5.44 -4.46 0.18
C ILE A 43 -6.22 -3.18 0.56
N GLU A 44 -7.54 -3.20 0.42
CA GLU A 44 -8.43 -2.10 0.82
C GLU A 44 -8.82 -2.21 2.31
N THR A 45 -8.66 -3.38 2.93
CA THR A 45 -9.22 -3.66 4.27
C THR A 45 -8.26 -3.27 5.40
N ASP A 46 -6.96 -3.12 5.14
CA ASP A 46 -5.97 -2.84 6.18
C ASP A 46 -5.31 -1.46 6.02
N SER A 47 -6.04 -0.40 6.37
CA SER A 47 -5.46 0.95 6.48
C SER A 47 -4.29 1.02 7.47
N TRP A 48 -4.13 0.02 8.34
CA TRP A 48 -3.09 0.00 9.36
C TRP A 48 -1.73 -0.37 8.77
N ILE A 49 -1.67 -1.35 7.84
CA ILE A 49 -0.42 -1.66 7.13
C ILE A 49 0.05 -0.48 6.29
N TYR A 50 -0.88 0.20 5.61
CA TYR A 50 -0.58 1.40 4.84
C TYR A 50 0.00 2.50 5.73
N ARG A 51 -0.62 2.76 6.89
CA ARG A 51 -0.12 3.75 7.86
C ARG A 51 1.27 3.41 8.38
N ILE A 52 1.57 2.15 8.71
CA ILE A 52 2.89 1.73 9.20
C ILE A 52 3.96 1.98 8.14
N ILE A 53 3.69 1.63 6.87
CA ILE A 53 4.63 1.85 5.77
C ILE A 53 4.90 3.34 5.60
N VAL A 54 3.85 4.17 5.57
CA VAL A 54 4.01 5.64 5.41
C VAL A 54 4.74 6.26 6.61
N ILE A 55 4.41 5.85 7.85
CA ILE A 55 5.06 6.34 9.07
C ILE A 55 6.53 5.92 9.12
N SER A 56 6.85 4.67 8.80
CA SER A 56 8.24 4.18 8.80
C SER A 56 9.09 4.88 7.74
N LEU A 57 8.54 5.08 6.54
CA LEU A 57 9.22 5.83 5.48
C LEU A 57 9.42 7.30 5.86
N GLY A 58 8.39 7.94 6.41
CA GLY A 58 8.45 9.32 6.89
C GLY A 58 9.47 9.50 8.01
N LEU A 59 9.50 8.59 8.99
CA LEU A 59 10.51 8.59 10.06
C LEU A 59 11.92 8.42 9.51
N ALA A 60 12.15 7.51 8.56
CA ALA A 60 13.46 7.33 7.95
C ALA A 60 13.97 8.63 7.30
N ILE A 61 13.11 9.31 6.53
CA ILE A 61 13.45 10.59 5.90
C ILE A 61 13.73 11.68 6.97
N LEU A 62 12.86 11.81 7.97
CA LEU A 62 13.05 12.80 9.05
C LEU A 62 14.35 12.57 9.81
N THR A 63 14.69 11.31 10.10
CA THR A 63 15.92 10.97 10.83
C THR A 63 17.13 11.41 10.03
N ILE A 64 17.15 11.15 8.72
CA ILE A 64 18.22 11.58 7.82
C ILE A 64 18.35 13.12 7.81
N VAL A 65 17.24 13.85 7.67
CA VAL A 65 17.24 15.33 7.67
C VAL A 65 17.81 15.89 8.98
N VAL A 66 17.38 15.36 10.12
CA VAL A 66 17.87 15.80 11.44
C VAL A 66 19.35 15.50 11.59
N THR A 67 19.80 14.30 11.24
CA THR A 67 21.22 13.92 11.29
C THR A 67 22.08 14.83 10.44
N LEU A 68 21.67 15.10 9.19
CA LEU A 68 22.41 15.99 8.29
C LEU A 68 22.44 17.43 8.81
N THR A 69 21.33 17.93 9.37
CA THR A 69 21.26 19.28 9.94
C THR A 69 22.23 19.42 11.12
N ILE A 70 22.25 18.44 12.03
CA ILE A 70 23.16 18.43 13.18
C ILE A 70 24.62 18.33 12.72
N MET A 71 24.91 17.49 11.74
CA MET A 71 26.25 17.33 11.18
C MET A 71 26.73 18.63 10.53
N SER A 72 25.85 19.32 9.78
CA SER A 72 26.16 20.62 9.16
C SER A 72 26.55 21.69 10.17
N MET A 73 25.89 21.69 11.33
CA MET A 73 26.13 22.65 12.40
C MET A 73 27.40 22.35 13.20
N LYS A 74 27.82 21.08 13.29
CA LYS A 74 29.02 20.65 14.04
C LYS A 74 30.30 20.70 13.23
N ASP A 75 30.27 20.26 11.97
CA ASP A 75 31.48 20.04 11.18
C ASP A 75 31.83 21.22 10.25
N GLY A 76 31.08 22.32 10.30
CA GLY A 76 31.41 23.57 9.61
C GLY A 76 31.47 23.40 8.09
N ASP A 77 30.32 23.51 7.43
CA ASP A 77 30.13 23.69 5.98
C ASP A 77 30.72 22.62 5.04
N GLN A 78 31.41 21.60 5.54
CA GLN A 78 31.91 20.46 4.74
C GLN A 78 30.84 19.38 4.53
N ILE A 79 29.58 19.76 4.33
CA ILE A 79 28.61 18.79 3.79
C ILE A 79 28.97 18.54 2.34
N ASN A 80 29.52 17.36 2.09
CA ASN A 80 29.90 16.91 0.77
C ASN A 80 28.69 17.01 -0.17
N ALA A 81 28.84 17.74 -1.28
CA ALA A 81 27.78 17.94 -2.29
C ALA A 81 27.16 16.62 -2.79
N GLN A 82 27.90 15.51 -2.69
CA GLN A 82 27.41 14.17 -2.96
C GLN A 82 26.27 13.74 -2.02
N VAL A 83 26.35 14.08 -0.73
CA VAL A 83 25.31 13.77 0.27
C VAL A 83 24.02 14.53 -0.03
N ILE A 84 24.13 15.80 -0.39
CA ILE A 84 22.99 16.64 -0.82
C ILE A 84 22.35 16.04 -2.08
N THR A 85 23.16 15.64 -3.06
CA THR A 85 22.67 15.05 -4.32
C THR A 85 21.92 13.74 -4.09
N ILE A 86 22.45 12.84 -3.27
CA ILE A 86 21.80 11.57 -2.91
C ILE A 86 20.47 11.85 -2.20
N PHE A 87 20.45 12.84 -1.29
CA PHE A 87 19.23 13.22 -0.59
C PHE A 87 18.17 13.77 -1.56
N THR A 88 18.53 14.72 -2.43
CA THR A 88 17.61 15.27 -3.44
C THR A 88 17.04 14.17 -4.34
N ALA A 89 17.86 13.18 -4.72
CA ALA A 89 17.40 12.04 -5.52
C ALA A 89 16.37 11.17 -4.78
N ILE A 90 16.63 10.84 -3.50
CA ILE A 90 15.70 10.05 -2.68
C ILE A 90 14.40 10.83 -2.43
N SER A 91 14.48 12.12 -2.09
CA SER A 91 13.30 12.96 -1.88
C SER A 91 12.46 13.07 -3.16
N SER A 92 13.08 13.30 -4.31
CA SER A 92 12.37 13.36 -5.60
C SER A 92 11.71 12.02 -5.93
N GLY A 93 12.38 10.89 -5.68
CA GLY A 93 11.83 9.55 -5.89
C GLY A 93 10.65 9.25 -4.96
N ALA A 94 10.75 9.61 -3.68
CA ALA A 94 9.67 9.44 -2.70
C ALA A 94 8.44 10.29 -3.03
N ILE A 95 8.63 11.55 -3.43
CA ILE A 95 7.54 12.44 -3.88
C ILE A 95 6.89 11.87 -5.15
N GLY A 96 7.69 11.38 -6.11
CA GLY A 96 7.19 10.73 -7.32
C GLY A 96 6.36 9.47 -7.03
N ALA A 97 6.80 8.65 -6.07
CA ALA A 97 6.05 7.47 -5.64
C ALA A 97 4.72 7.82 -4.96
N LEU A 98 4.72 8.84 -4.08
CA LEU A 98 3.50 9.35 -3.45
C LEU A 98 2.53 9.96 -4.49
N ALA A 99 3.05 10.72 -5.45
CA ALA A 99 2.26 11.25 -6.55
C ALA A 99 1.67 10.12 -7.41
N GLY A 100 2.44 9.05 -7.66
CA GLY A 100 1.96 7.86 -8.36
C GLY A 100 0.87 7.09 -7.61
N LEU A 101 0.96 7.00 -6.28
CA LEU A 101 -0.07 6.38 -5.44
C LEU A 101 -1.35 7.23 -5.36
N LEU A 102 -1.21 8.56 -5.32
CA LEU A 102 -2.32 9.51 -5.26
C LEU A 102 -2.90 9.84 -6.64
N ALA A 103 -2.24 9.41 -7.72
CA ALA A 103 -2.75 9.60 -9.07
C ALA A 103 -4.06 8.81 -9.23
N PRO A 104 -5.14 9.43 -9.73
CA PRO A 104 -6.38 8.73 -9.97
C PRO A 104 -6.12 7.58 -10.94
N SER A 105 -6.58 6.38 -10.57
CA SER A 105 -6.55 5.22 -11.47
C SER A 105 -7.24 5.61 -12.78
N PRO A 106 -6.63 5.35 -13.95
CA PRO A 106 -7.26 5.62 -15.24
C PRO A 106 -8.64 4.96 -15.28
N GLY A 107 -9.68 5.79 -15.26
CA GLY A 107 -11.07 5.33 -15.34
C GLY A 107 -11.26 4.58 -16.65
N LYS A 108 -11.65 3.32 -16.56
CA LYS A 108 -12.15 2.54 -17.71
C LYS A 108 -13.41 3.23 -18.23
N ASN A 109 -13.29 3.91 -19.36
CA ASN A 109 -14.42 4.12 -20.27
C ASN A 109 -14.71 2.82 -21.03
#